data_AF-C5BJT7-F1
#
_entry.id   AF-C5BJT7-F1
#
_cell.length_a   1.000
_cell.length_b   1.000
_cell.length_c   1.000
_cell.angle_alpha   90.00
_cell.angle_beta   90.00
_cell.angle_gamma   90.00
#
_symmetry.space_group_name_H-M   'P 1'
#
loop_
_entity.id
_entity.type
_entity.pdbx_description
1 polymer ?
#
loop_
_entity_poly.entity_id
_entity_poly.type
_entity_poly.pdbx_seq_one_letter_code
_entity_poly.pdbx_strand_id
1 'polypeptide(L)' 'MTIRCISFLLLIIGLTACDGGLRSLSNSELATKRDECIAGNPTSPGKVTACENIRKECERRRKDGNFAC' A
#
# COMPACT_ATOMS: atom_id res chain seq x y z
N MET A 1 -29.00 4.01 -27.07
CA MET A 1 -28.62 2.92 -26.14
C MET A 1 -27.11 2.82 -25.96
N THR A 2 -26.33 2.85 -27.04
CA THR A 2 -24.86 2.68 -27.07
C THR A 2 -24.05 3.68 -26.22
N ILE A 3 -24.35 4.98 -26.29
CA ILE A 3 -23.60 6.02 -25.55
C ILE A 3 -23.74 5.89 -24.02
N ARG A 4 -24.92 5.47 -23.53
CA ARG A 4 -25.16 5.26 -22.09
C ARG A 4 -24.37 4.07 -21.54
N CYS A 5 -24.22 3.01 -22.33
CA CYS A 5 -23.41 1.84 -21.97
C CYS A 5 -21.92 2.19 -21.92
N ILE A 6 -21.42 3.01 -22.85
CA ILE A 6 -20.02 3.46 -22.86
C ILE A 6 -19.71 4.31 -21.61
N SER A 7 -20.62 5.21 -21.23
CA SER A 7 -20.45 6.05 -20.04
C SER A 7 -20.42 5.21 -18.74
N PHE A 8 -21.24 4.16 -18.65
CA PHE A 8 -21.21 3.22 -17.53
C PHE A 8 -19.91 2.40 -17.47
N LEU A 9 -19.39 1.99 -18.63
CA LEU A 9 -18.13 1.23 -18.72
C LEU A 9 -16.94 2.06 -18.26
N LEU A 10 -16.87 3.33 -18.64
CA LEU A 10 -15.82 4.26 -18.21
C LEU A 10 -15.83 4.51 -16.70
N LEU A 11 -17.02 4.56 -16.08
CA LEU A 11 -17.16 4.71 -14.64
C LEU A 11 -16.59 3.49 -13.89
N ILE A 12 -16.87 2.27 -14.36
CA ILE A 12 -16.40 1.02 -13.75
C ILE A 12 -14.87 0.91 -13.83
N ILE A 13 -14.26 1.32 -14.95
CA ILE A 13 -12.81 1.31 -15.12
C ILE A 13 -12.15 2.28 -14.13
N GLY A 14 -12.71 3.48 -13.93
CA GLY A 14 -12.20 4.47 -12.98
C GLY A 14 -12.18 4.01 -11.52
N LEU A 15 -13.10 3.12 -11.13
CA LEU A 15 -13.17 2.56 -9.77
C LEU A 15 -12.04 1.56 -9.46
N THR A 16 -11.42 0.96 -10.48
CA THR A 16 -10.33 -0.03 -10.30
C THR A 16 -8.98 0.59 -9.94
N ALA A 17 -8.81 1.90 -10.13
CA ALA A 17 -7.56 2.60 -9.84
C ALA A 17 -7.35 2.92 -8.35
N CYS A 18 -8.29 2.57 -7.47
CA CYS A 18 -8.24 2.89 -6.04
C CYS A 18 -7.47 1.85 -5.20
N ASP A 19 -6.48 1.15 -5.76
CA ASP A 19 -5.57 0.28 -5.00
C ASP A 19 -4.26 1.03 -4.68
N GLY A 20 -4.39 2.13 -3.93
CA GLY A 20 -3.29 3.05 -3.58
C GLY A 20 -2.92 2.95 -2.10
N GLY A 21 -2.22 1.90 -1.71
CA GLY A 21 -1.74 1.68 -0.33
C GLY A 21 -0.30 1.17 -0.29
N LEU A 22 0.12 0.54 0.81
CA LEU A 22 1.46 -0.07 0.91
C LEU A 22 1.72 -1.16 -0.15
N ARG A 23 0.67 -1.70 -0.77
CA ARG A 23 0.76 -2.70 -1.85
C ARG A 23 1.36 -2.15 -3.14
N SER A 24 1.14 -0.87 -3.45
CA SER A 24 1.69 -0.24 -4.65
C SER A 24 3.15 0.20 -4.47
N LEU A 25 3.67 0.21 -3.24
CA LEU A 25 5.07 0.51 -2.96
C LEU A 25 5.99 -0.59 -3.48
N SER A 26 7.09 -0.17 -4.11
CA SER A 26 8.19 -1.07 -4.42
C SER A 26 8.81 -1.64 -3.15
N ASN A 27 9.56 -2.74 -3.28
CA ASN A 27 10.25 -3.35 -2.15
C ASN A 27 11.23 -2.39 -1.47
N SER A 28 11.98 -1.62 -2.26
CA SER A 28 12.94 -0.63 -1.76
C SER A 28 12.24 0.48 -0.98
N GLU A 29 11.13 1.02 -1.49
CA GLU A 29 10.39 2.06 -0.79
C GLU A 29 9.79 1.56 0.53
N LEU A 30 9.27 0.32 0.53
CA LEU A 30 8.72 -0.28 1.74
C LEU A 30 9.81 -0.55 2.79
N ALA A 31 10.99 -1.02 2.36
CA ALA A 31 12.14 -1.22 3.24
C ALA A 31 12.64 0.11 3.84
N THR A 32 12.83 1.15 3.01
CA THR A 32 13.23 2.48 3.49
C THR A 32 12.24 3.03 4.51
N LYS A 33 10.94 2.93 4.25
CA LYS A 33 9.90 3.38 5.20
C LYS A 33 9.90 2.58 6.50
N ARG A 34 10.24 1.29 6.45
CA ARG A 34 10.41 0.48 7.66
C ARG A 34 11.62 0.94 8.48
N ASP A 35 12.74 1.21 7.82
CA ASP A 35 13.96 1.69 8.48
C ASP A 35 13.72 3.05 9.15
N GLU A 36 13.02 3.96 8.47
CA GLU A 36 12.57 5.24 9.03
C GLU A 36 11.74 5.06 10.30
N CYS A 37 10.82 4.08 10.31
CA CYS A 37 10.01 3.75 11.48
C CYS A 37 10.85 3.25 12.65
N ILE A 38 11.86 2.41 12.39
CA ILE A 38 12.75 1.85 13.42
C ILE A 38 13.66 2.96 13.98
N ALA A 39 14.28 3.74 13.10
CA ALA A 39 15.20 4.82 13.47
C ALA A 39 14.48 5.97 14.20
N GLY A 40 13.27 6.30 13.77
CA GLY A 40 12.50 7.43 14.30
C GLY A 40 11.77 7.17 15.61
N ASN A 41 11.58 5.89 15.99
CA ASN A 41 10.83 5.44 17.19
C ASN A 41 9.60 6.33 17.51
N PRO A 42 8.60 6.39 16.59
CA PRO A 42 7.53 7.36 16.72
C PRO A 42 6.63 7.06 17.91
N THR A 43 6.20 8.10 18.62
CA THR A 43 5.30 7.99 19.79
C THR A 43 3.88 8.45 19.51
N SER A 44 3.67 9.28 18.49
CA SER A 44 2.33 9.75 18.14
C SER A 44 1.48 8.58 17.59
N PRO A 45 0.22 8.39 18.03
CA PRO A 45 -0.60 7.23 17.67
C PRO A 45 -0.73 6.99 16.15
N GLY A 46 -0.87 8.06 15.36
CA GLY A 46 -0.98 7.96 13.90
C GLY A 46 0.29 7.40 13.26
N LYS A 47 1.47 7.85 13.69
CA LYS A 47 2.75 7.34 13.18
C LYS A 47 3.03 5.91 13.65
N VAL A 48 2.72 5.58 14.90
CA VAL A 48 2.80 4.18 15.39
C VAL A 48 1.95 3.26 14.53
N THR A 49 0.70 3.66 14.25
CA THR A 49 -0.21 2.89 13.40
C THR A 49 0.34 2.72 11.98
N ALA A 50 0.89 3.78 11.39
CA ALA A 50 1.52 3.70 10.07
C ALA A 50 2.70 2.73 10.06
N CYS A 51 3.56 2.77 11.08
CA CYS A 51 4.70 1.86 11.21
C CYS A 51 4.26 0.40 11.40
N GLU A 52 3.21 0.15 12.18
CA GLU A 52 2.62 -1.17 12.32
C GLU A 52 2.04 -1.71 11.01
N ASN A 53 1.44 -0.83 10.18
CA ASN A 53 0.97 -1.23 8.86
C ASN A 53 2.14 -1.59 7.92
N ILE A 54 3.24 -0.85 7.97
CA ILE A 54 4.47 -1.18 7.22
C ILE A 54 5.04 -2.53 7.65
N ARG A 55 5.15 -2.77 8.96
CA ARG A 55 5.59 -4.06 9.51
C ARG A 55 4.72 -5.21 9.00
N LYS A 56 3.39 -5.08 9.07
CA LYS A 56 2.45 -6.10 8.62
C LYS A 56 2.55 -6.38 7.12
N GLU A 57 2.75 -5.35 6.29
CA GLU A 57 2.93 -5.57 4.85
C GLU A 57 4.24 -6.30 4.54
N CYS A 58 5.34 -5.96 5.22
CA CYS A 58 6.59 -6.72 5.08
C CYS A 58 6.42 -8.18 5.49
N GLU A 59 5.73 -8.45 6.61
CA GLU A 59 5.41 -9.82 7.02
C GLU A 59 4.53 -10.57 6.02
N ARG A 60 3.56 -9.89 5.42
CA ARG A 60 2.71 -10.46 4.36
C ARG A 60 3.55 -10.84 3.14
N ARG A 61 4.39 -9.93 2.64
CA ARG A 61 5.31 -10.21 1.52
C ARG A 61 6.28 -11.35 1.83
N ARG A 62 6.77 -11.42 3.07
CA ARG A 62 7.62 -12.51 3.53
C ARG A 62 6.92 -13.88 3.47
N LYS A 63 5.64 -13.94 3.84
CA LYS A 63 4.83 -15.16 3.70
C LYS A 63 4.65 -15.58 2.25
N ASP A 64 4.68 -14.63 1.32
CA ASP A 64 4.61 -14.88 -0.13
C ASP A 64 6.01 -15.14 -0.76
N GLY A 65 7.08 -15.26 0.06
CA GLY A 65 8.44 -15.55 -0.40
C GLY A 65 9.25 -14.32 -0.81
N ASN A 66 8.77 -13.10 -0.55
CA ASN A 66 9.50 -11.86 -0.80
C ASN A 66 10.12 -11.31 0.50
N PHE A 67 11.45 -11.35 0.58
CA PHE A 67 12.26 -11.00 1.76
C PHE A 67 13.05 -9.69 1.59
N ALA A 68 12.68 -8.85 0.62
CA ALA A 68 13.36 -7.58 0.37
C ALA A 68 13.12 -6.54 1.48
N CYS A 69 12.15 -6.82 2.35
CA CYS A 69 11.95 -6.27 3.67
C CYS A 69 12.20 -7.43 4.68
#